data_AF-A0A2Z6AKA2-F1
#
_entry.id   AF-A0A2Z6AKA2-F1
#
_cell.length_a   1.000
_cell.length_b   1.000
_cell.length_c   1.000
_cell.angle_alpha   90.00
_cell.angle_beta   90.00
_cell.angle_gamma   90.00
#
_symmetry.space_group_name_H-M   'P 1'
#
loop_
_entity.id
_entity.type
_entity.pdbx_description
1 polymer ?
#
loop_
_entity_poly.entity_id
_entity_poly.type
_entity_poly.pdbx_seq_one_letter_code
_entity_poly.pdbx_strand_id
1 'polypeptide(L)'
;MSKMAKYASIIWAEPTNDDVQARNGAVDALKSDLSKLTTRQAVEAASTIAQGFGGAELSELLAPKAEKAISDRSAAFVLKGSEQQAVICLAVAALALVQEPVRSGDGWTAIDALAASLWSALTFQNQLEHANMEALRKDVLEACRSRVHAVAKAARLRQDVPDVGTLTIAENDAGGSRANAAYKKATAPVIKALKENQDLDREELDFLWWVLSEYSELLGGPLTGVTPLCRAIASGLEGATLLRRLPADGFRHAVLRTVESTDVVSLAALLTALAAERTALGKHHEGTWPVTLPAVFPLIATLASGDAASACEIELDARDWGSRALLEASIIAMEGRQAGAA
;
A
#
# COMPACT_ATOMS: atom_id res chain seq x y z
N MET A 1 -5.48 25.37 0.75
CA MET A 1 -4.76 25.76 1.99
C MET A 1 -3.40 25.08 2.00
N SER A 2 -2.33 25.78 2.38
CA SER A 2 -0.97 25.20 2.49
C SER A 2 -0.96 24.10 3.55
N LYS A 3 -0.61 22.86 3.16
CA LYS A 3 -0.46 21.74 4.11
C LYS A 3 0.78 21.91 4.99
N MET A 4 1.83 22.58 4.46
CA MET A 4 3.07 22.84 5.18
C MET A 4 2.87 23.83 6.35
N ALA A 5 1.95 24.79 6.24
CA ALA A 5 1.71 25.78 7.29
C ALA A 5 1.36 25.14 8.66
N LYS A 6 0.62 24.03 8.66
CA LYS A 6 0.28 23.26 9.88
C LYS A 6 1.52 22.67 10.57
N TYR A 7 2.55 22.36 9.79
CA TYR A 7 3.74 21.61 10.23
C TYR A 7 5.02 22.45 10.26
N ALA A 8 4.94 23.72 9.86
CA ALA A 8 6.08 24.63 9.82
C ALA A 8 6.69 24.85 11.21
N SER A 9 5.86 24.79 12.26
CA SER A 9 6.29 24.89 13.67
C SER A 9 7.19 23.73 14.13
N ILE A 10 7.28 22.64 13.36
CA ILE A 10 8.21 21.54 13.65
C ILE A 10 9.65 21.96 13.30
N ILE A 11 9.80 22.78 12.25
CA ILE A 11 11.11 23.20 11.74
C ILE A 11 11.55 24.50 12.42
N TRP A 12 10.62 25.45 12.58
CA TRP A 12 10.90 26.77 13.11
C TRP A 12 9.94 27.11 14.24
N ALA A 13 10.44 27.65 15.35
CA ALA A 13 9.58 28.08 16.47
C ALA A 13 8.60 29.17 16.04
N GLU A 14 9.05 30.13 15.23
CA GLU A 14 8.25 31.23 14.68
C GLU A 14 8.41 31.26 13.15
N PRO A 15 7.61 30.48 12.40
CA PRO A 15 7.75 30.40 10.94
C PRO A 15 7.26 31.69 10.28
N THR A 16 8.07 32.24 9.37
CA THR A 16 7.64 33.38 8.54
C THR A 16 6.84 32.90 7.32
N ASN A 17 6.11 33.82 6.67
CA ASN A 17 5.39 33.51 5.43
C ASN A 17 6.35 33.04 4.33
N ASP A 18 7.55 33.64 4.24
CA ASP A 18 8.55 33.30 3.23
C ASP A 18 9.11 31.88 3.46
N ASP A 19 9.36 31.51 4.72
CA ASP A 19 9.79 30.17 5.11
C ASP A 19 8.76 29.11 4.70
N VAL A 20 7.48 29.38 5.00
CA VAL A 20 6.36 28.48 4.65
C VAL A 20 6.22 28.39 3.13
N GLN A 21 6.31 29.49 2.39
CA GLN A 21 6.24 29.49 0.94
C GLN A 21 7.40 28.71 0.30
N ALA A 22 8.63 28.91 0.78
CA ALA A 22 9.80 28.18 0.32
C ALA A 22 9.62 26.66 0.51
N ARG A 23 9.11 26.24 1.67
CA ARG A 23 8.86 24.80 1.94
C ARG A 23 7.67 24.24 1.19
N ASN A 24 6.62 25.02 0.92
CA ASN A 24 5.57 24.59 0.00
C ASN A 24 6.14 24.30 -1.40
N GLY A 25 7.03 25.16 -1.90
CA GLY A 25 7.70 24.94 -3.18
C GLY A 25 8.55 23.65 -3.20
N ALA A 26 9.26 23.36 -2.11
CA ALA A 26 10.01 22.11 -1.97
C ALA A 26 9.07 20.88 -1.90
N VAL A 27 7.97 20.99 -1.15
CA VAL A 27 6.93 19.95 -1.06
C VAL A 27 6.32 19.66 -2.42
N ASP A 28 6.03 20.68 -3.24
CA ASP A 28 5.47 20.49 -4.57
C ASP A 28 6.46 19.80 -5.53
N ALA A 29 7.75 20.13 -5.45
CA ALA A 29 8.80 19.45 -6.20
C ALA A 29 8.92 17.97 -5.78
N LEU A 30 8.99 17.70 -4.47
CA LEU A 30 9.04 16.34 -3.93
C LEU A 30 7.79 15.54 -4.29
N LYS A 31 6.61 16.15 -4.23
CA LYS A 31 5.36 15.53 -4.65
C LYS A 31 5.40 15.12 -6.12
N SER A 32 5.93 16.00 -6.99
CA SER A 32 6.13 15.69 -8.41
C SER A 32 7.11 14.53 -8.63
N ASP A 33 8.14 14.40 -7.80
CA ASP A 33 9.09 13.31 -7.91
C ASP A 33 8.55 11.99 -7.36
N LEU A 34 7.80 12.03 -6.27
CA LEU A 34 7.11 10.86 -5.71
C LEU A 34 6.06 10.31 -6.67
N SER A 35 5.36 11.17 -7.42
CA SER A 35 4.33 10.73 -8.38
C SER A 35 4.88 10.03 -9.63
N LYS A 36 6.20 10.15 -9.89
CA LYS A 36 6.89 9.51 -11.02
C LYS A 36 7.54 8.17 -10.65
N LEU A 37 7.49 7.77 -9.38
CA LEU A 37 8.07 6.52 -8.94
C LEU A 37 7.33 5.33 -9.56
N THR A 38 8.05 4.23 -9.75
CA THR A 38 7.39 2.93 -9.95
C THR A 38 6.72 2.49 -8.65
N THR A 39 5.83 1.50 -8.72
CA THR A 39 5.19 0.97 -7.51
C THR A 39 6.22 0.40 -6.52
N ARG A 40 7.20 -0.36 -7.00
CA ARG A 40 8.36 -0.83 -6.22
C ARG A 40 9.10 0.29 -5.50
N GLN A 41 9.49 1.35 -6.24
CA GLN A 41 10.18 2.49 -5.68
C GLN A 41 9.31 3.26 -4.67
N ALA A 42 8.00 3.26 -4.86
CA ALA A 42 7.06 3.86 -3.91
C ALA A 42 6.99 3.08 -2.58
N VAL A 43 7.12 1.75 -2.61
CA VAL A 43 7.24 0.92 -1.40
C VAL A 43 8.55 1.23 -0.65
N GLU A 44 9.67 1.33 -1.37
CA GLU A 44 10.97 1.71 -0.79
C GLU A 44 10.96 3.13 -0.21
N ALA A 45 10.32 4.07 -0.92
CA ALA A 45 10.13 5.43 -0.45
C ALA A 45 9.25 5.48 0.81
N ALA A 46 8.17 4.69 0.87
CA ALA A 46 7.34 4.57 2.08
C ALA A 46 8.17 4.07 3.28
N SER A 47 9.00 3.04 3.08
CA SER A 47 9.90 2.53 4.11
C SER A 47 10.84 3.62 4.63
N THR A 48 11.48 4.35 3.71
CA THR A 48 12.41 5.44 4.05
C THR A 48 11.71 6.56 4.81
N ILE A 49 10.53 7.00 4.36
CA ILE A 49 9.75 8.06 5.00
C ILE A 49 9.30 7.61 6.40
N ALA A 50 8.79 6.39 6.53
CA ALA A 50 8.37 5.85 7.82
C ALA A 50 9.54 5.78 8.80
N GLN A 51 10.68 5.22 8.40
CA GLN A 51 11.88 5.15 9.24
C GLN A 51 12.42 6.54 9.61
N GLY A 52 12.29 7.51 8.71
CA GLY A 52 12.68 8.90 8.96
C GLY A 52 11.95 9.55 10.16
N PHE A 53 10.71 9.14 10.46
CA PHE A 53 10.03 9.58 11.69
C PHE A 53 10.75 9.14 12.96
N GLY A 54 11.44 8.00 12.93
CA GLY A 54 12.29 7.49 14.01
C GLY A 54 13.74 7.98 13.96
N GLY A 55 14.07 8.92 13.07
CA GLY A 55 15.42 9.49 12.94
C GLY A 55 16.40 8.69 12.07
N ALA A 56 15.93 7.70 11.30
CA ALA A 56 16.79 7.00 10.35
C ALA A 56 17.24 7.91 9.20
N GLU A 57 18.41 7.61 8.63
CA GLU A 57 18.93 8.32 7.48
C GLU A 57 18.06 8.10 6.23
N LEU A 58 18.03 9.10 5.35
CA LEU A 58 17.34 8.98 4.06
C LEU A 58 18.13 8.05 3.14
N SER A 59 17.40 7.21 2.40
CA SER A 59 17.98 6.35 1.37
C SER A 59 18.53 7.16 0.19
N GLU A 60 19.45 6.55 -0.56
CA GLU A 60 20.03 7.14 -1.78
C GLU A 60 18.97 7.53 -2.82
N LEU A 61 17.79 6.91 -2.78
CA LEU A 61 16.66 7.24 -3.65
C LEU A 61 16.06 8.62 -3.33
N LEU A 62 15.95 8.98 -2.04
CA LEU A 62 15.23 10.17 -1.59
C LEU A 62 16.15 11.30 -1.12
N ALA A 63 17.31 10.99 -0.53
CA ALA A 63 18.27 11.96 -0.02
C ALA A 63 18.62 13.06 -1.05
N PRO A 64 19.12 12.76 -2.26
CA PRO A 64 19.49 13.78 -3.24
C PRO A 64 18.29 14.57 -3.76
N LYS A 65 17.10 13.93 -3.83
CA LYS A 65 15.87 14.60 -4.28
C LYS A 65 15.38 15.60 -3.24
N ALA A 66 15.39 15.22 -1.97
CA ALA A 66 14.99 16.07 -0.86
C ALA A 66 15.97 17.22 -0.66
N GLU A 67 17.28 16.95 -0.71
CA GLU A 67 18.29 17.98 -0.63
C GLU A 67 18.11 19.02 -1.73
N LYS A 68 18.04 18.59 -2.99
CA LYS A 68 17.84 19.47 -4.14
C LYS A 68 16.55 20.29 -4.02
N ALA A 69 15.43 19.65 -3.71
CA ALA A 69 14.14 20.33 -3.64
C ALA A 69 14.12 21.44 -2.57
N ILE A 70 14.82 21.23 -1.45
CA ILE A 70 14.91 22.20 -0.37
C ILE A 70 15.97 23.28 -0.67
N SER A 71 17.14 22.88 -1.18
CA SER A 71 18.24 23.80 -1.49
C SER A 71 17.88 24.78 -2.61
N ASP A 72 17.10 24.36 -3.61
CA ASP A 72 16.62 25.22 -4.71
C ASP A 72 15.79 26.41 -4.20
N ARG A 73 15.25 26.32 -2.97
CA ARG A 73 14.45 27.37 -2.32
C ARG A 73 15.11 27.94 -1.07
N SER A 74 16.23 27.37 -0.63
CA SER A 74 16.95 27.73 0.58
C SER A 74 18.42 27.36 0.40
N ALA A 75 19.19 28.25 -0.22
CA ALA A 75 20.56 27.96 -0.67
C ALA A 75 21.54 27.58 0.46
N ALA A 76 21.20 27.88 1.72
CA ALA A 76 21.98 27.49 2.90
C ALA A 76 21.68 26.06 3.39
N PHE A 77 20.67 25.39 2.83
CA PHE A 77 20.30 24.03 3.23
C PHE A 77 21.35 23.02 2.78
N VAL A 78 21.79 22.20 3.73
CA VAL A 78 22.60 21.00 3.51
C VAL A 78 21.89 19.88 4.25
N LEU A 79 21.76 18.70 3.62
CA LEU A 79 21.00 17.61 4.22
C LEU A 79 21.59 17.14 5.56
N LYS A 80 22.93 17.10 5.63
CA LYS A 80 23.67 16.64 6.81
C LYS A 80 23.37 17.52 8.04
N GLY A 81 22.79 16.92 9.07
CA GLY A 81 22.35 17.62 10.30
C GLY A 81 21.00 18.32 10.17
N SER A 82 20.31 18.19 9.03
CA SER A 82 18.96 18.72 8.77
C SER A 82 18.03 17.65 8.20
N GLU A 83 18.31 16.37 8.45
CA GLU A 83 17.58 15.22 7.90
C GLU A 83 16.10 15.25 8.31
N GLN A 84 15.81 15.68 9.55
CA GLN A 84 14.44 15.81 10.05
C GLN A 84 13.62 16.79 9.20
N GLN A 85 14.22 17.90 8.76
CA GLN A 85 13.55 18.85 7.87
C GLN A 85 13.19 18.22 6.52
N ALA A 86 14.10 17.42 5.97
CA ALA A 86 13.85 16.68 4.74
C ALA A 86 12.74 15.62 4.90
N VAL A 87 12.73 14.88 6.01
CA VAL A 87 11.67 13.91 6.34
C VAL A 87 10.31 14.60 6.44
N ILE A 88 10.22 15.75 7.10
CA ILE A 88 8.96 16.51 7.21
C ILE A 88 8.45 16.92 5.82
N CYS A 89 9.32 17.46 4.97
CA CYS A 89 8.94 17.83 3.61
C CYS A 89 8.47 16.62 2.78
N LEU A 90 9.16 15.48 2.88
CA LEU A 90 8.76 14.23 2.22
C LEU A 90 7.42 13.70 2.73
N ALA A 91 7.20 13.71 4.05
CA ALA A 91 5.95 13.27 4.66
C ALA A 91 4.77 14.17 4.28
N VAL A 92 4.97 15.50 4.24
CA VAL A 92 3.95 16.44 3.78
C VAL A 92 3.69 16.29 2.27
N ALA A 93 4.71 16.02 1.47
CA ALA A 93 4.56 15.71 0.04
C ALA A 93 3.77 14.40 -0.18
N ALA A 94 4.08 13.35 0.59
CA ALA A 94 3.33 12.10 0.56
C ALA A 94 1.88 12.30 0.99
N LEU A 95 1.62 13.02 2.10
CA LEU A 95 0.28 13.42 2.53
C LEU A 95 -0.47 14.18 1.42
N ALA A 96 0.23 15.10 0.75
CA ALA A 96 -0.36 15.87 -0.32
C ALA A 96 -0.75 15.01 -1.52
N LEU A 97 0.08 14.03 -1.86
CA LEU A 97 -0.11 13.10 -2.97
C LEU A 97 -1.22 12.09 -2.70
N VAL A 98 -1.26 11.47 -1.52
CA VAL A 98 -2.27 10.44 -1.21
C VAL A 98 -3.69 11.00 -1.11
N GLN A 99 -3.81 12.28 -0.74
CA GLN A 99 -5.09 13.01 -0.69
C GLN A 99 -5.59 13.47 -2.06
N GLU A 100 -4.85 13.24 -3.15
CA GLU A 100 -5.38 13.49 -4.49
C GLU A 100 -6.54 12.53 -4.81
N PRO A 101 -7.52 12.98 -5.62
CA PRO A 101 -8.65 12.14 -6.02
C PRO A 101 -8.19 10.82 -6.61
N VAL A 102 -8.82 9.73 -6.16
CA VAL A 102 -8.63 8.40 -6.75
C VAL A 102 -9.15 8.43 -8.19
N ARG A 103 -8.30 8.04 -9.12
CA ARG A 103 -8.68 7.88 -10.53
C ARG A 103 -9.27 6.48 -10.73
N SER A 104 -10.28 6.37 -11.58
CA SER A 104 -10.87 5.08 -11.95
C SER A 104 -9.84 4.21 -12.68
N GLY A 105 -9.74 2.93 -12.31
CA GLY A 105 -8.78 1.99 -12.89
C GLY A 105 -8.71 0.66 -12.13
N ASP A 106 -7.71 -0.14 -12.48
CA ASP A 106 -7.37 -1.45 -11.93
C ASP A 106 -6.93 -1.44 -10.45
N GLY A 107 -6.61 -0.26 -9.90
CA GLY A 107 -6.50 -0.05 -8.46
C GLY A 107 -5.12 -0.28 -7.85
N TRP A 108 -4.05 -0.29 -8.67
CA TRP A 108 -2.68 -0.39 -8.18
C TRP A 108 -1.72 0.56 -8.91
N THR A 109 -1.68 1.82 -8.48
CA THR A 109 -0.71 2.81 -8.94
C THR A 109 0.42 3.00 -7.93
N ALA A 110 1.49 3.73 -8.31
CA ALA A 110 2.57 4.06 -7.39
C ALA A 110 2.10 4.84 -6.15
N ILE A 111 1.06 5.65 -6.28
CA ILE A 111 0.47 6.39 -5.14
C ILE A 111 -0.26 5.41 -4.21
N ASP A 112 -0.88 4.36 -4.76
CA ASP A 112 -1.59 3.35 -3.97
C ASP A 112 -0.60 2.44 -3.26
N ALA A 113 0.51 2.09 -3.91
CA ALA A 113 1.64 1.38 -3.31
C ALA A 113 2.29 2.19 -2.18
N LEU A 114 2.52 3.49 -2.39
CA LEU A 114 3.02 4.40 -1.35
C LEU A 114 2.07 4.43 -0.15
N ALA A 115 0.75 4.60 -0.39
CA ALA A 115 -0.25 4.70 0.66
C ALA A 115 -0.40 3.39 1.44
N ALA A 116 -0.50 2.24 0.77
CA ALA A 116 -0.61 0.94 1.45
C ALA A 116 0.64 0.63 2.28
N SER A 117 1.82 0.96 1.75
CA SER A 117 3.10 0.72 2.43
C SER A 117 3.30 1.64 3.63
N LEU A 118 2.98 2.94 3.50
CA LEU A 118 2.97 3.88 4.64
C LEU A 118 1.92 3.49 5.67
N TRP A 119 0.74 3.03 5.25
CA TRP A 119 -0.27 2.53 6.18
C TRP A 119 0.28 1.34 6.98
N SER A 120 0.87 0.35 6.31
CA SER A 120 1.48 -0.80 6.97
C SER A 120 2.58 -0.38 7.95
N ALA A 121 3.49 0.50 7.52
CA ALA A 121 4.63 0.92 8.33
C ALA A 121 4.21 1.77 9.53
N LEU A 122 3.43 2.83 9.31
CA LEU A 122 3.07 3.79 10.36
C LEU A 122 2.12 3.21 11.40
N THR A 123 1.33 2.18 11.07
CA THR A 123 0.53 1.45 12.07
C THR A 123 1.35 0.52 12.94
N PHE A 124 2.62 0.24 12.58
CA PHE A 124 3.54 -0.59 13.36
C PHE A 124 4.74 0.20 13.88
N GLN A 125 4.51 1.46 14.27
CA GLN A 125 5.50 2.33 14.89
C GLN A 125 5.04 2.81 16.26
N ASN A 126 5.99 2.87 17.20
CA ASN A 126 5.78 3.49 18.49
C ASN A 126 5.35 4.97 18.32
N GLN A 127 4.57 5.45 19.28
CA GLN A 127 4.19 6.86 19.32
C GLN A 127 5.43 7.75 19.43
N LEU A 128 5.46 8.84 18.65
CA LEU A 128 6.56 9.80 18.73
C LEU A 128 6.36 10.72 19.94
N GLU A 129 7.45 11.03 20.65
CA GLU A 129 7.42 11.95 21.81
C GLU A 129 7.07 13.39 21.39
N HIS A 130 7.54 13.82 20.22
CA HIS A 130 7.31 15.18 19.73
C HIS A 130 5.89 15.34 19.17
N ALA A 131 5.01 16.04 19.91
CA ALA A 131 3.58 16.15 19.61
C ALA A 131 3.24 16.56 18.17
N ASN A 132 3.94 17.54 17.59
CA ASN A 132 3.66 17.98 16.22
C ASN A 132 4.13 16.98 15.15
N MET A 133 5.18 16.20 15.43
CA MET A 133 5.64 15.13 14.54
C MET A 133 4.67 13.95 14.60
N GLU A 134 4.19 13.63 15.80
CA GLU A 134 3.14 12.62 16.01
C GLU A 134 1.83 13.01 15.29
N ALA A 135 1.47 14.30 15.32
CA ALA A 135 0.32 14.80 14.57
C ALA A 135 0.50 14.61 13.05
N LEU A 136 1.69 14.92 12.51
CA LEU A 136 2.00 14.68 11.09
C LEU A 136 1.93 13.17 10.75
N ARG A 137 2.52 12.31 11.59
CA ARG A 137 2.49 10.86 11.43
C ARG A 137 1.06 10.34 11.38
N LYS A 138 0.20 10.78 12.31
CA LYS A 138 -1.24 10.43 12.37
C LYS A 138 -2.01 10.92 11.15
N ASP A 139 -1.78 12.15 10.70
CA ASP A 139 -2.43 12.70 9.51
C ASP A 139 -2.03 11.93 8.23
N VAL A 140 -0.75 11.58 8.09
CA VAL A 140 -0.26 10.74 6.98
C VAL A 140 -0.90 9.36 7.04
N LEU A 141 -0.90 8.74 8.20
CA LEU A 141 -1.51 7.42 8.43
C LEU A 141 -2.99 7.41 8.03
N GLU A 142 -3.78 8.36 8.53
CA GLU A 142 -5.22 8.42 8.25
C GLU A 142 -5.50 8.68 6.77
N ALA A 143 -4.73 9.58 6.14
CA ALA A 143 -4.86 9.85 4.71
C ALA A 143 -4.51 8.62 3.86
N CYS A 144 -3.48 7.87 4.23
CA CYS A 144 -3.09 6.63 3.57
C CYS A 144 -4.18 5.55 3.70
N ARG A 145 -4.70 5.34 4.91
CA ARG A 145 -5.80 4.42 5.17
C ARG A 145 -7.05 4.78 4.36
N SER A 146 -7.46 6.04 4.42
CA SER A 146 -8.60 6.56 3.66
C SER A 146 -8.44 6.36 2.15
N ARG A 147 -7.24 6.60 1.61
CA ARG A 147 -6.94 6.34 0.19
C ARG A 147 -7.07 4.87 -0.15
N VAL A 148 -6.45 3.98 0.62
CA VAL A 148 -6.48 2.53 0.35
C VAL A 148 -7.91 2.01 0.34
N HIS A 149 -8.76 2.42 1.29
CA HIS A 149 -10.18 2.07 1.29
C HIS A 149 -10.92 2.62 0.05
N ALA A 150 -10.66 3.88 -0.33
CA ALA A 150 -11.29 4.49 -1.49
C ALA A 150 -10.90 3.77 -2.80
N VAL A 151 -9.63 3.42 -2.97
CA VAL A 151 -9.11 2.66 -4.12
C VAL A 151 -9.69 1.26 -4.14
N ALA A 152 -9.69 0.55 -3.01
CA ALA A 152 -10.23 -0.81 -2.90
C ALA A 152 -11.72 -0.87 -3.27
N LYS A 153 -12.48 0.18 -2.93
CA LYS A 153 -13.89 0.31 -3.32
C LYS A 153 -14.06 0.69 -4.80
N ALA A 154 -13.31 1.69 -5.26
CA ALA A 154 -13.42 2.19 -6.64
C ALA A 154 -13.01 1.13 -7.67
N ALA A 155 -11.95 0.37 -7.41
CA ALA A 155 -11.46 -0.68 -8.30
C ALA A 155 -12.43 -1.86 -8.45
N ARG A 156 -13.44 -1.97 -7.57
CA ARG A 156 -14.48 -3.01 -7.58
C ARG A 156 -15.82 -2.56 -8.12
N LEU A 157 -15.90 -1.34 -8.65
CA LEU A 157 -17.09 -0.90 -9.36
C LEU A 157 -17.16 -1.60 -10.72
N ARG A 158 -18.26 -2.31 -10.96
CA ARG A 158 -18.55 -2.90 -12.27
C ARG A 158 -18.62 -1.81 -13.33
N GLN A 159 -18.01 -2.07 -14.46
CA GLN A 159 -18.09 -1.19 -15.62
C GLN A 159 -19.41 -1.42 -16.33
N ASP A 160 -20.03 -0.33 -16.76
CA ASP A 160 -21.16 -0.40 -17.67
C ASP A 160 -20.69 -0.97 -19.02
N VAL A 161 -21.51 -1.84 -19.62
CA VAL A 161 -21.19 -2.47 -20.90
C VAL A 161 -21.93 -1.70 -21.98
N PRO A 162 -21.25 -0.83 -22.75
CA PRO A 162 -21.95 0.00 -23.72
C PRO A 162 -22.51 -0.84 -24.88
N ASP A 163 -23.61 -0.37 -25.46
CA ASP A 163 -24.17 -1.01 -26.66
C ASP A 163 -23.24 -0.80 -27.86
N VAL A 164 -23.01 -1.86 -28.65
CA VAL A 164 -22.34 -1.73 -29.95
C VAL A 164 -23.36 -1.19 -30.94
N GLY A 165 -23.26 0.10 -31.27
CA GLY A 165 -24.10 0.72 -32.30
C GLY A 165 -23.96 0.05 -33.68
N THR A 166 -24.96 0.24 -34.53
CA THR A 166 -24.98 -0.32 -35.90
C THR A 166 -23.82 0.23 -36.73
N LEU A 167 -22.98 -0.66 -37.27
CA LEU A 167 -21.93 -0.26 -38.21
C LEU A 167 -22.53 0.07 -39.57
N THR A 168 -22.59 1.36 -39.90
CA THR A 168 -22.93 1.85 -41.23
C THR A 168 -21.66 2.00 -42.07
N ILE A 169 -21.26 0.91 -42.74
CA ILE A 169 -20.20 0.94 -43.76
C ILE A 169 -20.90 1.01 -45.12
N ALA A 170 -20.59 2.02 -45.94
CA ALA A 170 -21.14 2.13 -47.28
C ALA A 170 -20.62 0.98 -48.17
N GLU A 171 -21.52 0.27 -48.83
CA GLU A 171 -21.22 -0.92 -49.67
C GLU A 171 -20.23 -0.62 -50.82
N ASN A 172 -20.01 0.64 -51.16
CA ASN A 172 -19.15 1.08 -52.27
C ASN A 172 -17.71 1.45 -51.87
N ASP A 173 -17.32 1.35 -50.59
CA ASP A 173 -16.01 1.80 -50.14
C ASP A 173 -14.98 0.64 -50.21
N ALA A 174 -13.96 0.77 -51.06
CA ALA A 174 -12.92 -0.26 -51.32
C ALA A 174 -11.97 -0.53 -50.14
N GLY A 175 -12.34 -0.17 -48.91
CA GLY A 175 -11.48 -0.13 -47.74
C GLY A 175 -11.89 -1.11 -46.64
N GLY A 176 -11.76 -2.43 -46.86
CA GLY A 176 -11.95 -3.44 -45.81
C GLY A 176 -11.10 -3.19 -44.54
N SER A 177 -10.00 -2.43 -44.64
CA SER A 177 -9.19 -1.99 -43.50
C SER A 177 -9.87 -0.92 -42.63
N ARG A 178 -10.66 0.00 -43.21
CA ARG A 178 -11.38 1.05 -42.47
C ARG A 178 -12.57 0.47 -41.70
N ALA A 179 -13.28 -0.49 -42.31
CA ALA A 179 -14.34 -1.26 -41.65
C ALA A 179 -13.84 -1.98 -40.39
N ASN A 180 -12.72 -2.71 -40.51
CA ASN A 180 -12.10 -3.41 -39.38
C ASN A 180 -11.62 -2.45 -38.27
N ALA A 181 -11.05 -1.29 -38.64
CA ALA A 181 -10.64 -0.28 -37.67
C ALA A 181 -11.84 0.34 -36.93
N ALA A 182 -12.92 0.66 -37.65
CA ALA A 182 -14.15 1.17 -37.08
C ALA A 182 -14.81 0.14 -36.14
N TYR A 183 -14.88 -1.13 -36.56
CA TYR A 183 -15.37 -2.23 -35.74
C TYR A 183 -14.55 -2.41 -34.46
N LYS A 184 -13.21 -2.46 -34.57
CA LYS A 184 -12.31 -2.58 -33.42
C LYS A 184 -12.48 -1.41 -32.45
N LYS A 185 -12.64 -0.19 -32.96
CA LYS A 185 -12.85 1.01 -32.13
C LYS A 185 -14.21 0.99 -31.43
N ALA A 186 -15.26 0.53 -32.10
CA ALA A 186 -16.60 0.44 -31.53
C ALA A 186 -16.72 -0.68 -30.48
N THR A 187 -16.05 -1.81 -30.69
CA THR A 187 -16.12 -2.98 -29.79
C THR A 187 -15.10 -2.95 -28.65
N ALA A 188 -14.00 -2.19 -28.77
CA ALA A 188 -12.97 -2.13 -27.73
C ALA A 188 -13.49 -1.74 -26.33
N PRO A 189 -14.38 -0.73 -26.17
CA PRO A 189 -14.95 -0.40 -24.86
C PRO A 189 -15.80 -1.54 -24.27
N VAL A 190 -16.58 -2.23 -25.11
CA VAL A 190 -17.42 -3.38 -24.72
C VAL A 190 -16.54 -4.54 -24.24
N ILE A 191 -15.55 -4.92 -25.04
CA ILE A 191 -14.61 -5.99 -24.69
C ILE A 191 -13.85 -5.66 -23.41
N LYS A 192 -13.43 -4.40 -23.25
CA LYS A 192 -12.74 -3.94 -22.05
C LYS A 192 -13.64 -4.06 -20.81
N ALA A 193 -14.86 -3.53 -20.85
CA ALA A 193 -15.80 -3.60 -19.75
C ALA A 193 -16.14 -5.05 -19.37
N LEU A 194 -16.36 -5.92 -20.36
CA LEU A 194 -16.63 -7.34 -20.12
C LEU A 194 -15.45 -8.05 -19.46
N LYS A 195 -14.21 -7.80 -19.90
CA LYS A 195 -13.01 -8.37 -19.29
C LYS A 195 -12.81 -7.88 -17.86
N GLU A 196 -12.95 -6.58 -17.62
CA GLU A 196 -12.80 -6.00 -16.28
C GLU A 196 -13.85 -6.55 -15.30
N ASN A 197 -15.10 -6.70 -15.75
CA ASN A 197 -16.16 -7.33 -14.95
C ASN A 197 -15.91 -8.83 -14.73
N GLN A 198 -15.47 -9.56 -15.76
CA GLN A 198 -15.10 -10.97 -15.64
C GLN A 198 -13.96 -11.16 -14.62
N ASP A 199 -12.99 -10.25 -14.59
CA ASP A 199 -11.89 -10.31 -13.64
C ASP A 199 -12.32 -10.04 -12.20
N LEU A 200 -13.36 -9.22 -12.00
CA LEU A 200 -14.02 -9.04 -10.71
C LEU A 200 -14.77 -10.30 -10.28
N ASP A 201 -15.61 -10.84 -11.17
CA ASP A 201 -16.38 -12.06 -10.90
C ASP A 201 -15.43 -13.23 -10.55
N ARG A 202 -14.29 -13.33 -11.25
CA ARG A 202 -13.31 -14.37 -10.98
C ARG A 202 -12.62 -14.21 -9.62
N GLU A 203 -12.20 -12.99 -9.26
CA GLU A 203 -11.68 -12.69 -7.91
C GLU A 203 -12.71 -13.08 -6.84
N GLU A 204 -13.96 -12.66 -7.00
CA GLU A 204 -15.04 -12.92 -6.03
C GLU A 204 -15.36 -14.42 -5.89
N LEU A 205 -15.41 -15.17 -7.01
CA LEU A 205 -15.67 -16.61 -7.01
C LEU A 205 -14.52 -17.43 -6.42
N ASP A 206 -13.28 -17.14 -6.83
CA ASP A 206 -12.09 -17.83 -6.30
C ASP A 206 -11.99 -17.58 -4.78
N PHE A 207 -12.26 -16.34 -4.34
CA PHE A 207 -12.27 -15.99 -2.94
C PHE A 207 -13.42 -16.67 -2.17
N LEU A 208 -14.63 -16.75 -2.75
CA LEU A 208 -15.76 -17.47 -2.15
C LEU A 208 -15.46 -18.97 -1.98
N TRP A 209 -14.86 -19.60 -2.97
CA TRP A 209 -14.45 -21.01 -2.89
C TRP A 209 -13.41 -21.26 -1.80
N TRP A 210 -12.42 -20.38 -1.67
CA TRP A 210 -11.48 -20.45 -0.56
C TRP A 210 -12.18 -20.28 0.80
N VAL A 211 -13.09 -19.30 0.90
CA VAL A 211 -13.92 -19.07 2.11
C VAL A 211 -14.75 -20.31 2.47
N LEU A 212 -15.36 -21.00 1.51
CA LEU A 212 -16.18 -22.18 1.80
C LEU A 212 -15.37 -23.46 2.06
N SER A 213 -14.17 -23.54 1.50
CA SER A 213 -13.27 -24.69 1.68
C SER A 213 -12.79 -24.85 3.13
N GLU A 214 -12.54 -23.72 3.81
CA GLU A 214 -11.91 -23.67 5.13
C GLU A 214 -10.55 -24.40 5.23
N TYR A 215 -9.97 -24.82 4.11
CA TYR A 215 -8.69 -25.49 4.04
C TYR A 215 -7.58 -24.49 3.79
N SER A 216 -6.52 -24.55 4.59
CA SER A 216 -5.29 -23.78 4.39
C SER A 216 -4.29 -24.60 3.58
N GLU A 217 -3.88 -24.05 2.45
CA GLU A 217 -2.78 -24.60 1.65
C GLU A 217 -1.43 -24.43 2.35
N LEU A 218 -1.22 -23.30 3.05
CA LEU A 218 0.01 -23.02 3.80
C LEU A 218 0.22 -24.02 4.95
N LEU A 219 -0.86 -24.37 5.67
CA LEU A 219 -0.80 -25.27 6.82
C LEU A 219 -1.13 -26.72 6.48
N GLY A 220 -1.61 -27.00 5.27
CA GLY A 220 -1.93 -28.35 4.80
C GLY A 220 -3.11 -28.99 5.55
N GLY A 221 -4.11 -28.21 5.96
CA GLY A 221 -5.24 -28.72 6.73
C GLY A 221 -6.36 -27.70 7.00
N PRO A 222 -7.44 -28.12 7.67
CA PRO A 222 -8.56 -27.23 8.01
C PRO A 222 -8.15 -26.12 8.98
N LEU A 223 -8.50 -24.87 8.65
CA LEU A 223 -8.25 -23.67 9.47
C LEU A 223 -8.88 -23.76 10.87
N THR A 224 -10.01 -24.45 11.00
CA THR A 224 -10.74 -24.65 12.27
C THR A 224 -9.95 -25.49 13.28
N GLY A 225 -9.04 -26.36 12.82
CA GLY A 225 -8.18 -27.17 13.68
C GLY A 225 -6.95 -26.44 14.22
N VAL A 226 -6.72 -25.21 13.79
CA VAL A 226 -5.50 -24.43 14.09
C VAL A 226 -5.78 -23.38 15.17
N THR A 227 -4.76 -23.03 15.95
CA THR A 227 -4.83 -21.98 16.98
C THR A 227 -5.28 -20.63 16.38
N PRO A 228 -6.00 -19.76 17.14
CA PRO A 228 -6.56 -18.52 16.59
C PRO A 228 -5.53 -17.59 15.93
N LEU A 229 -4.34 -17.43 16.52
CA LEU A 229 -3.27 -16.59 15.97
C LEU A 229 -2.75 -17.17 14.64
N CYS A 230 -2.43 -18.46 14.60
CA CYS A 230 -1.94 -19.10 13.38
C CYS A 230 -3.02 -19.12 12.27
N ARG A 231 -4.28 -19.38 12.63
CA ARG A 231 -5.44 -19.27 11.74
C ARG A 231 -5.59 -17.87 11.14
N ALA A 232 -5.41 -16.83 11.95
CA ALA A 232 -5.53 -15.45 11.49
C ALA A 232 -4.43 -15.06 10.52
N ILE A 233 -3.18 -15.42 10.83
CA ILE A 233 -2.04 -15.16 9.94
C ILE A 233 -2.19 -15.93 8.63
N ALA A 234 -2.45 -17.24 8.71
CA ALA A 234 -2.64 -18.09 7.52
C ALA A 234 -3.76 -17.55 6.62
N SER A 235 -4.92 -17.24 7.22
CA SER A 235 -6.05 -16.67 6.49
C SER A 235 -5.71 -15.33 5.83
N GLY A 236 -4.96 -14.47 6.52
CA GLY A 236 -4.52 -13.19 5.98
C GLY A 236 -3.57 -13.33 4.79
N LEU A 237 -2.54 -14.19 4.94
CA LEU A 237 -1.56 -14.45 3.88
C LEU A 237 -2.21 -15.10 2.65
N GLU A 238 -3.02 -16.14 2.82
CA GLU A 238 -3.71 -16.82 1.71
C GLU A 238 -4.77 -15.94 1.08
N GLY A 239 -5.59 -15.26 1.88
CA GLY A 239 -6.62 -14.37 1.38
C GLY A 239 -6.03 -13.31 0.45
N ALA A 240 -4.86 -12.76 0.78
CA ALA A 240 -4.17 -11.78 -0.05
C ALA A 240 -3.74 -12.31 -1.44
N THR A 241 -3.35 -13.59 -1.55
CA THR A 241 -2.90 -14.16 -2.83
C THR A 241 -4.05 -14.36 -3.82
N LEU A 242 -5.30 -14.39 -3.33
CA LEU A 242 -6.50 -14.51 -4.15
C LEU A 242 -7.00 -13.15 -4.68
N LEU A 243 -6.73 -12.07 -3.93
CA LEU A 243 -7.18 -10.72 -4.30
C LEU A 243 -6.36 -10.15 -5.45
N ARG A 244 -7.00 -9.63 -6.50
CA ARG A 244 -6.33 -8.94 -7.61
C ARG A 244 -6.29 -7.42 -7.41
N ARG A 245 -6.85 -6.92 -6.30
CA ARG A 245 -6.93 -5.52 -5.88
C ARG A 245 -6.67 -5.43 -4.39
N LEU A 246 -6.30 -4.24 -3.90
CA LEU A 246 -6.18 -3.97 -2.45
C LEU A 246 -7.43 -4.44 -1.66
N PRO A 247 -7.27 -4.94 -0.44
CA PRO A 247 -8.37 -5.53 0.33
C PRO A 247 -9.41 -4.47 0.73
N ALA A 248 -10.67 -4.71 0.36
CA ALA A 248 -11.81 -3.95 0.89
C ALA A 248 -12.33 -4.59 2.19
N ASP A 249 -13.14 -3.87 2.96
CA ASP A 249 -13.63 -4.33 4.27
C ASP A 249 -14.37 -5.67 4.18
N GLY A 250 -15.16 -5.90 3.12
CA GLY A 250 -15.85 -7.18 2.91
C GLY A 250 -14.89 -8.38 2.83
N PHE A 251 -13.78 -8.24 2.11
CA PHE A 251 -12.75 -9.28 2.04
C PHE A 251 -12.03 -9.46 3.36
N ARG A 252 -11.70 -8.37 4.06
CA ARG A 252 -11.15 -8.44 5.42
C ARG A 252 -12.08 -9.21 6.37
N HIS A 253 -13.37 -8.91 6.35
CA HIS A 253 -14.36 -9.61 7.18
C HIS A 253 -14.45 -11.09 6.82
N ALA A 254 -14.42 -11.43 5.53
CA ALA A 254 -14.49 -12.80 5.07
C ALA A 254 -13.22 -13.61 5.40
N VAL A 255 -12.02 -13.00 5.27
CA VAL A 255 -10.75 -13.57 5.75
C VAL A 255 -10.82 -13.89 7.24
N LEU A 256 -11.32 -12.96 8.04
CA LEU A 256 -11.30 -13.06 9.50
C LEU A 256 -12.58 -13.65 10.10
N ARG A 257 -13.45 -14.27 9.28
CA ARG A 257 -14.78 -14.72 9.71
C ARG A 257 -14.74 -15.79 10.82
N THR A 258 -13.71 -16.64 10.80
CA THR A 258 -13.51 -17.75 11.75
C THR A 258 -12.47 -17.42 12.83
N VAL A 259 -11.97 -16.18 12.86
CA VAL A 259 -10.96 -15.74 13.82
C VAL A 259 -11.65 -15.12 15.03
N GLU A 260 -11.56 -15.81 16.16
CA GLU A 260 -12.03 -15.32 17.44
C GLU A 260 -11.14 -14.18 17.96
N SER A 261 -11.69 -13.33 18.83
CA SER A 261 -10.88 -12.33 19.52
C SER A 261 -10.03 -13.02 20.59
N THR A 262 -8.79 -12.58 20.74
CA THR A 262 -7.81 -13.12 21.68
C THR A 262 -7.26 -12.00 22.54
N ASP A 263 -6.44 -12.37 23.53
CA ASP A 263 -5.55 -11.41 24.17
C ASP A 263 -4.64 -10.74 23.14
N VAL A 264 -4.26 -9.50 23.43
CA VAL A 264 -3.29 -8.75 22.63
C VAL A 264 -1.89 -9.30 22.88
N VAL A 265 -1.11 -9.45 21.82
CA VAL A 265 0.26 -9.97 21.89
C VAL A 265 1.21 -9.13 21.05
N SER A 266 2.43 -8.94 21.56
CA SER A 266 3.53 -8.33 20.82
C SER A 266 4.02 -9.25 19.69
N LEU A 267 4.83 -8.71 18.77
CA LEU A 267 5.40 -9.48 17.66
C LEU A 267 6.30 -10.64 18.13
N ALA A 268 7.05 -10.44 19.23
CA ALA A 268 7.89 -11.48 19.82
C ALA A 268 7.05 -12.59 20.50
N ALA A 269 5.96 -12.21 21.17
CA ALA A 269 5.01 -13.16 21.74
C ALA A 269 4.26 -13.94 20.64
N LEU A 270 3.89 -13.27 19.54
CA LEU A 270 3.32 -13.90 18.36
C LEU A 270 4.25 -14.98 17.80
N LEU A 271 5.54 -14.66 17.60
CA LEU A 271 6.53 -15.64 17.12
C LEU A 271 6.56 -16.90 18.00
N THR A 272 6.56 -16.71 19.32
CA THR A 272 6.56 -17.82 20.28
C THR A 272 5.27 -18.64 20.16
N ALA A 273 4.12 -17.98 20.00
CA ALA A 273 2.82 -18.63 19.87
C ALA A 273 2.64 -19.39 18.54
N LEU A 274 3.30 -18.94 17.46
CA LEU A 274 3.27 -19.59 16.15
C LEU A 274 4.17 -20.83 16.06
N ALA A 275 5.10 -21.01 17.00
CA ALA A 275 5.94 -22.20 17.16
C ALA A 275 6.44 -22.81 15.82
N ALA A 276 6.07 -24.06 15.54
CA ALA A 276 6.55 -24.79 14.36
C ALA A 276 5.86 -24.30 13.06
N GLU A 277 4.60 -23.90 13.17
CA GLU A 277 3.75 -23.42 12.09
C GLU A 277 4.30 -22.15 11.43
N ARG A 278 5.05 -21.32 12.18
CA ARG A 278 5.80 -20.17 11.64
C ARG A 278 6.60 -20.52 10.39
N THR A 279 7.26 -21.67 10.39
CA THR A 279 8.10 -22.09 9.25
C THR A 279 7.27 -22.26 7.98
N ALA A 280 6.07 -22.84 8.08
CA ALA A 280 5.18 -23.00 6.94
C ALA A 280 4.66 -21.63 6.43
N LEU A 281 4.32 -20.73 7.37
CA LEU A 281 3.83 -19.39 7.07
C LEU A 281 4.90 -18.47 6.44
N GLY A 282 6.16 -18.60 6.83
CA GLY A 282 7.26 -17.75 6.37
C GLY A 282 7.97 -18.24 5.11
N LYS A 283 7.89 -19.54 4.78
CA LYS A 283 8.71 -20.20 3.76
C LYS A 283 8.71 -19.52 2.40
N HIS A 284 7.55 -19.05 1.93
CA HIS A 284 7.43 -18.41 0.61
C HIS A 284 8.06 -17.03 0.52
N HIS A 285 8.43 -16.44 1.66
CA HIS A 285 9.01 -15.11 1.75
C HIS A 285 10.52 -15.12 2.02
N GLU A 286 11.11 -16.27 2.32
CA GLU A 286 12.56 -16.39 2.52
C GLU A 286 13.34 -15.92 1.28
N GLY A 287 14.30 -15.02 1.48
CA GLY A 287 15.13 -14.46 0.40
C GLY A 287 14.40 -13.54 -0.59
N THR A 288 13.15 -13.16 -0.30
CA THR A 288 12.37 -12.26 -1.16
C THR A 288 12.55 -10.78 -0.76
N TRP A 289 12.31 -9.87 -1.70
CA TRP A 289 12.46 -8.42 -1.48
C TRP A 289 11.66 -7.81 -0.30
N PRO A 290 10.48 -8.31 0.14
CA PRO A 290 9.78 -7.75 1.30
C PRO A 290 10.60 -7.87 2.59
N VAL A 291 11.45 -8.90 2.71
CA VAL A 291 12.31 -9.11 3.87
C VAL A 291 13.37 -8.02 3.99
N THR A 292 13.74 -7.34 2.89
CA THR A 292 14.69 -6.22 2.94
C THR A 292 14.04 -4.90 3.36
N LEU A 293 12.71 -4.87 3.55
CA LEU A 293 11.94 -3.68 3.94
C LEU A 293 11.12 -3.93 5.22
N PRO A 294 11.76 -4.29 6.36
CA PRO A 294 11.06 -4.70 7.58
C PRO A 294 10.22 -3.59 8.22
N ALA A 295 10.47 -2.32 7.89
CA ALA A 295 9.60 -1.22 8.34
C ALA A 295 8.22 -1.27 7.68
N VAL A 296 8.11 -1.73 6.44
CA VAL A 296 6.83 -1.88 5.73
C VAL A 296 6.22 -3.26 5.96
N PHE A 297 7.07 -4.29 6.07
CA PHE A 297 6.65 -5.68 6.21
C PHE A 297 7.12 -6.31 7.53
N PRO A 298 6.82 -5.72 8.69
CA PRO A 298 7.34 -6.21 9.96
C PRO A 298 6.90 -7.65 10.26
N LEU A 299 5.66 -8.02 9.92
CA LEU A 299 5.18 -9.38 10.15
C LEU A 299 5.83 -10.36 9.16
N ILE A 300 5.81 -10.07 7.86
CA ILE A 300 6.35 -11.00 6.86
C ILE A 300 7.86 -11.18 6.99
N ALA A 301 8.60 -10.10 7.26
CA ALA A 301 10.04 -10.19 7.54
C ALA A 301 10.32 -11.07 8.76
N THR A 302 9.49 -10.95 9.80
CA THR A 302 9.60 -11.75 11.04
C THR A 302 9.28 -13.23 10.82
N LEU A 303 8.24 -13.54 10.03
CA LEU A 303 7.89 -14.92 9.69
C LEU A 303 9.03 -15.60 8.89
N ALA A 304 9.62 -14.87 7.94
CA ALA A 304 10.70 -15.38 7.09
C ALA A 304 12.02 -15.57 7.86
N SER A 305 12.44 -14.59 8.68
CA SER A 305 13.70 -14.68 9.43
C SER A 305 13.61 -15.60 10.64
N GLY A 306 12.45 -15.66 11.30
CA GLY A 306 12.29 -16.30 12.62
C GLY A 306 12.65 -15.40 13.80
N ASP A 307 13.15 -14.20 13.53
CA ASP A 307 13.51 -13.19 14.53
C ASP A 307 12.60 -11.96 14.39
N ALA A 308 12.28 -11.32 15.51
CA ALA A 308 11.46 -10.11 15.51
C ALA A 308 12.15 -9.01 14.69
N ALA A 309 11.56 -8.66 13.53
CA ALA A 309 12.15 -7.70 12.59
C ALA A 309 12.02 -6.23 13.03
N SER A 310 11.28 -5.97 14.12
CA SER A 310 11.07 -4.64 14.68
C SER A 310 10.97 -4.72 16.21
N ALA A 311 11.59 -3.75 16.89
CA ALA A 311 11.52 -3.57 18.34
C ALA A 311 10.26 -2.80 18.79
N CYS A 312 9.23 -2.73 17.94
CA CYS A 312 7.99 -2.02 18.23
C CYS A 312 7.23 -2.67 19.40
N GLU A 313 6.69 -1.84 20.29
CA GLU A 313 5.95 -2.27 21.50
C GLU A 313 4.44 -2.45 21.24
N ILE A 314 4.01 -2.37 19.98
CA ILE A 314 2.60 -2.53 19.60
C ILE A 314 2.17 -3.98 19.82
N GLU A 315 1.10 -4.13 20.59
CA GLU A 315 0.40 -5.39 20.81
C GLU A 315 -0.91 -5.41 20.03
N LEU A 316 -1.19 -6.53 19.37
CA LEU A 316 -2.38 -6.72 18.53
C LEU A 316 -3.07 -8.03 18.91
N ASP A 317 -4.39 -8.06 18.77
CA ASP A 317 -5.15 -9.31 18.89
C ASP A 317 -5.01 -10.16 17.60
N ALA A 318 -5.56 -11.37 17.59
CA ALA A 318 -5.51 -12.24 16.42
C ALA A 318 -6.13 -11.61 15.17
N ARG A 319 -7.22 -10.85 15.29
CA ARG A 319 -7.91 -10.26 14.13
C ARG A 319 -7.10 -9.12 13.53
N ASP A 320 -6.41 -8.34 14.35
CA ASP A 320 -5.54 -7.26 13.92
C ASP A 320 -4.23 -7.80 13.32
N TRP A 321 -3.66 -8.86 13.90
CA TRP A 321 -2.55 -9.59 13.28
C TRP A 321 -2.92 -10.19 11.92
N GLY A 322 -4.11 -10.80 11.80
CA GLY A 322 -4.62 -11.29 10.52
C GLY A 322 -4.91 -10.17 9.52
N SER A 323 -5.40 -9.02 9.99
CA SER A 323 -5.59 -7.82 9.15
C SER A 323 -4.26 -7.29 8.62
N ARG A 324 -3.21 -7.29 9.45
CA ARG A 324 -1.85 -6.93 9.06
C ARG A 324 -1.26 -7.91 8.05
N ALA A 325 -1.41 -9.21 8.28
CA ALA A 325 -1.00 -10.23 7.32
C ALA A 325 -1.65 -10.01 5.96
N LEU A 326 -2.97 -9.75 5.94
CA LEU A 326 -3.72 -9.43 4.73
C LEU A 326 -3.17 -8.18 4.03
N LEU A 327 -2.90 -7.09 4.76
CA LEU A 327 -2.37 -5.86 4.18
C LEU A 327 -0.98 -6.06 3.59
N GLU A 328 -0.04 -6.59 4.38
CA GLU A 328 1.35 -6.82 3.97
C GLU A 328 1.43 -7.75 2.76
N ALA A 329 0.73 -8.90 2.81
CA ALA A 329 0.72 -9.86 1.71
C ALA A 329 -0.02 -9.31 0.48
N SER A 330 -1.03 -8.45 0.64
CA SER A 330 -1.71 -7.83 -0.50
C SER A 330 -0.78 -6.91 -1.28
N ILE A 331 0.04 -6.11 -0.59
CA ILE A 331 1.05 -5.26 -1.26
C ILE A 331 2.00 -6.13 -2.09
N ILE A 332 2.47 -7.25 -1.53
CA ILE A 332 3.36 -8.18 -2.23
C ILE A 332 2.67 -8.82 -3.43
N ALA A 333 1.42 -9.27 -3.28
CA ALA A 333 0.65 -9.90 -4.33
C ALA A 333 0.31 -8.91 -5.47
N MET A 334 0.04 -7.63 -5.15
CA MET A 334 -0.19 -6.59 -6.17
C MET A 334 1.09 -6.34 -6.99
N GLU A 335 2.24 -6.20 -6.30
CA GLU A 335 3.53 -6.02 -6.95
C GLU A 335 3.91 -7.20 -7.85
N GLY A 336 3.71 -8.43 -7.37
CA GLY A 336 4.03 -9.64 -8.14
C GLY A 336 3.24 -9.75 -9.44
N ARG A 337 1.98 -9.30 -9.45
CA ARG A 337 1.12 -9.32 -10.64
C ARG A 337 1.51 -8.28 -11.69
N GLN A 338 1.92 -7.08 -11.27
CA GLN A 338 2.43 -6.09 -12.22
C GLN A 338 3.75 -6.50 -12.85
N ALA A 339 4.65 -7.13 -12.08
CA ALA A 339 5.91 -7.64 -12.62
C ALA A 339 5.73 -8.77 -13.65
N GLY A 340 4.66 -9.56 -13.52
CA GLY A 340 4.31 -10.62 -14.47
C GLY A 340 3.46 -10.18 -15.67
N ALA A 341 3.02 -8.92 -15.70
CA ALA A 341 2.21 -8.35 -16.79
C ALA A 341 3.03 -7.47 -17.77
N ALA A 342 4.34 -7.34 -17.53
CA ALA A 342 5.32 -6.67 -18.41
C ALA A 342 6.09 -7.71 -19.25
#